data_AF-A0A1E1VYH9-F1
#
_entry.id   AF-A0A1E1VYH9-F1
#
_cell.length_a   1.000
_cell.length_b   1.000
_cell.length_c   1.000
_cell.angle_alpha   90.00
_cell.angle_beta   90.00
_cell.angle_gamma   90.00
#
_symmetry.space_group_name_H-M   'P 1'
#
loop_
_entity.id
_entity.type
_entity.pdbx_description
1 polymer ?
#
loop_
_entity_poly.entity_id
_entity_poly.type
_entity_poly.pdbx_seq_one_letter_code
_entity_poly.pdbx_strand_id
1 'polypeptide(L)'
;LPPAFKIPVSVNHIYTMWLTKYFFSVPAAGASNKKWMQQYRQCCSYFNKLGKDDLLQLVANTCFTREAHTRVPAGTRQLMIMQAVDYCQQEQENDFKFNKNEQTWAQVGQELTRWARFLENFHSTTIQGIIENSHATEEIWSEIEQSHGDTDKLVDALSRLVLEAELRPAALSTLLQCLHVQATPQRIFQHIVDTRINSADDIQTLVSRLTQYNKEGVKFPDELLDQVMQKATEHGLPPHKQITLLSLSQRTVVQHSGDLLKIAQFTLDLLRTEWPDLEYAKELTEDALLEDAGRREVLSRFMALCDTWQRKKALVDVLVCWP
;
A
#
# COMPACT_ATOMS: atom_id res chain seq x y z
N LEU A 1 -30.28 -9.67 -43.10
CA LEU A 1 -30.16 -10.62 -41.97
C LEU A 1 -30.06 -9.81 -40.68
N PRO A 2 -30.66 -10.23 -39.57
CA PRO A 2 -30.43 -9.59 -38.27
C PRO A 2 -28.92 -9.63 -37.95
N PRO A 3 -28.37 -8.63 -37.25
CA PRO A 3 -26.98 -8.67 -36.82
C PRO A 3 -26.74 -9.92 -35.96
N ALA A 4 -25.63 -10.61 -36.22
CA ALA A 4 -25.25 -11.79 -35.47
C ALA A 4 -25.22 -11.46 -33.98
N PHE A 5 -25.89 -12.28 -33.17
CA PHE A 5 -25.91 -12.15 -31.72
C PHE A 5 -24.47 -12.25 -31.21
N LYS A 6 -23.88 -11.13 -30.78
CA LYS A 6 -22.58 -11.16 -30.11
C LYS A 6 -22.77 -11.88 -28.80
N ILE A 7 -22.22 -13.09 -28.69
CA ILE A 7 -22.15 -13.80 -27.42
C ILE A 7 -21.40 -12.87 -26.45
N PRO A 8 -21.97 -12.51 -25.30
CA PRO A 8 -21.40 -11.51 -24.39
C PRO A 8 -20.09 -11.98 -23.73
N VAL A 9 -19.75 -13.26 -23.90
CA VAL A 9 -18.59 -13.92 -23.28
C VAL A 9 -17.89 -14.76 -24.36
N SER A 10 -16.55 -14.69 -24.43
CA SER A 10 -15.80 -15.50 -25.38
C SER A 10 -15.88 -16.99 -25.01
N VAL A 11 -15.83 -17.88 -26.02
CA VAL A 11 -15.83 -19.34 -25.80
C VAL A 11 -14.64 -19.76 -24.94
N ASN A 12 -13.48 -19.12 -25.13
CA ASN A 12 -12.29 -19.35 -24.30
C ASN A 12 -12.52 -19.03 -22.83
N HIS A 13 -13.19 -17.91 -22.53
CA HIS A 13 -13.51 -17.57 -21.15
C HIS A 13 -14.46 -18.59 -20.50
N ILE A 14 -15.49 -19.06 -21.23
CA ILE A 14 -16.38 -20.13 -20.76
C ILE A 14 -15.59 -21.40 -20.47
N TYR A 15 -14.63 -21.73 -21.33
CA TYR A 15 -13.79 -22.91 -21.18
C TYR A 15 -12.88 -22.83 -19.95
N THR A 16 -12.24 -21.68 -19.70
CA THR A 16 -11.43 -21.41 -18.50
C THR A 16 -12.26 -21.46 -17.22
N MET A 17 -13.49 -20.92 -17.24
CA MET A 17 -14.43 -21.02 -16.12
C MET A 17 -14.83 -22.46 -15.84
N TRP A 18 -15.12 -23.25 -16.89
CA TRP A 18 -15.43 -24.67 -16.74
C TRP A 18 -14.25 -25.45 -16.15
N LEU A 19 -13.01 -25.24 -16.63
CA LEU A 19 -11.82 -25.88 -16.07
C LEU A 19 -11.58 -25.50 -14.60
N THR A 20 -11.78 -24.23 -14.26
CA THR A 20 -11.68 -23.76 -12.86
C THR A 20 -12.71 -24.47 -11.98
N LYS A 21 -13.97 -24.54 -12.42
CA LYS A 21 -15.03 -25.25 -11.70
C LYS A 21 -14.75 -26.75 -11.61
N TYR A 22 -14.24 -27.35 -12.67
CA TYR A 22 -13.82 -28.74 -12.71
C TYR A 22 -12.67 -29.01 -11.73
N PHE A 23 -11.70 -28.11 -11.62
CA PHE A 23 -10.64 -28.23 -10.63
C PHE A 23 -11.21 -28.23 -9.20
N PHE A 24 -12.12 -27.32 -8.87
CA PHE A 24 -12.72 -27.21 -7.55
C PHE A 24 -13.81 -28.25 -7.23
N SER A 25 -14.06 -29.21 -8.11
CA SER A 25 -15.04 -30.29 -7.87
C SER A 25 -14.57 -31.33 -6.84
N VAL A 26 -13.33 -31.25 -6.34
CA VAL A 26 -12.79 -32.13 -5.29
C VAL A 26 -13.53 -31.92 -3.97
N PRO A 27 -14.28 -32.90 -3.42
CA PRO A 27 -15.05 -32.69 -2.19
C PRO A 27 -14.16 -32.37 -0.98
N ALA A 28 -14.59 -31.44 -0.13
CA ALA A 28 -13.85 -31.00 1.06
C ALA A 28 -13.53 -32.19 2.01
N ALA A 29 -14.51 -33.07 2.24
CA ALA A 29 -14.38 -34.24 3.12
C ALA A 29 -13.31 -35.26 2.70
N GLY A 30 -12.77 -35.14 1.49
CA GLY A 30 -11.72 -36.01 0.99
C GLY A 30 -10.53 -35.28 0.41
N ALA A 31 -10.40 -33.97 0.57
CA ALA A 31 -9.33 -33.19 -0.03
C ALA A 31 -7.97 -33.55 0.59
N SER A 32 -6.96 -33.76 -0.26
CA SER A 32 -5.57 -33.96 0.14
C SER A 32 -4.64 -33.42 -0.94
N ASN A 33 -3.38 -33.13 -0.60
CA ASN A 33 -2.39 -32.64 -1.55
C ASN A 33 -2.30 -33.55 -2.79
N LYS A 34 -2.35 -34.88 -2.59
CA LYS A 34 -2.34 -35.86 -3.68
C LYS A 34 -3.56 -35.74 -4.59
N LYS A 35 -4.76 -35.56 -4.03
CA LYS A 35 -6.01 -35.42 -4.81
C LYS A 35 -6.07 -34.09 -5.55
N TRP A 36 -5.65 -32.99 -4.93
CA TRP A 36 -5.55 -31.70 -5.61
C TRP A 36 -4.60 -31.75 -6.80
N MET A 37 -3.40 -32.34 -6.62
CA MET A 37 -2.47 -32.54 -7.73
C MET A 37 -3.00 -33.49 -8.80
N GLN A 38 -3.74 -34.55 -8.42
CA GLN A 38 -4.37 -35.44 -9.39
C GLN A 38 -5.42 -34.69 -10.23
N GLN A 39 -6.27 -33.89 -9.59
CA GLN A 39 -7.28 -33.08 -10.27
C GLN A 39 -6.64 -32.02 -11.16
N TYR A 40 -5.58 -31.37 -10.68
CA TYR A 40 -4.85 -30.39 -11.47
C TYR A 40 -4.22 -31.01 -12.73
N ARG A 41 -3.61 -32.19 -12.62
CA ARG A 41 -3.07 -32.90 -13.80
C ARG A 41 -4.15 -33.25 -14.82
N GLN A 42 -5.37 -33.53 -14.39
CA GLN A 42 -6.50 -33.69 -15.31
C GLN A 42 -6.81 -32.37 -16.03
N CYS A 43 -6.74 -31.23 -15.33
CA CYS A 43 -6.84 -29.91 -15.96
C CYS A 43 -5.68 -29.65 -16.94
N CYS A 44 -4.45 -30.05 -16.60
CA CYS A 44 -3.28 -29.91 -17.47
C CYS A 44 -3.44 -30.63 -18.82
N SER A 45 -4.21 -31.73 -18.88
CA SER A 45 -4.51 -32.42 -20.15
C SER A 45 -5.28 -31.57 -21.16
N TYR A 46 -5.83 -30.42 -20.71
CA TYR A 46 -6.55 -29.46 -21.52
C TYR A 46 -5.75 -28.19 -21.84
N PHE A 47 -4.50 -28.06 -21.38
CA PHE A 47 -3.68 -26.86 -21.60
C PHE A 47 -3.42 -26.58 -23.07
N ASN A 48 -3.27 -27.62 -23.90
CA ASN A 48 -3.12 -27.50 -25.35
C ASN A 48 -4.34 -26.89 -26.07
N LYS A 49 -5.46 -26.67 -25.37
CA LYS A 49 -6.66 -25.98 -25.87
C LYS A 49 -6.80 -24.57 -25.33
N LEU A 50 -5.89 -24.12 -24.46
CA LEU A 50 -5.90 -22.78 -23.88
C LEU A 50 -5.01 -21.84 -24.68
N GLY A 51 -5.47 -20.60 -24.85
CA GLY A 51 -4.58 -19.51 -25.20
C GLY A 51 -3.61 -19.21 -24.04
N LYS A 52 -2.57 -18.44 -24.34
CA LYS A 52 -1.56 -17.99 -23.37
C LYS A 52 -2.20 -17.26 -22.18
N ASP A 53 -3.09 -16.31 -22.45
CA ASP A 53 -3.82 -15.56 -21.41
C ASP A 53 -4.81 -16.44 -20.65
N ASP A 54 -5.45 -17.39 -21.33
CA ASP A 54 -6.38 -18.33 -20.70
C ASP A 54 -5.66 -19.26 -19.71
N LEU A 55 -4.42 -19.68 -20.02
CA LEU A 55 -3.57 -20.44 -19.10
C LEU A 55 -3.23 -19.61 -17.85
N LEU A 56 -2.80 -18.35 -18.02
CA LEU A 56 -2.52 -17.45 -16.89
C LEU A 56 -3.77 -17.29 -16.02
N GLN A 57 -4.94 -17.08 -16.64
CA GLN A 57 -6.20 -16.92 -15.92
C GLN A 57 -6.59 -18.20 -15.17
N LEU A 58 -6.40 -19.38 -15.77
CA LEU A 58 -6.65 -20.66 -15.09
C LEU A 58 -5.75 -20.83 -13.86
N VAL A 59 -4.44 -20.58 -14.00
CA VAL A 59 -3.50 -20.67 -12.87
C VAL A 59 -3.88 -19.65 -11.79
N ALA A 60 -4.16 -18.40 -12.17
CA ALA A 60 -4.62 -17.38 -11.24
C ALA A 60 -5.87 -17.82 -10.47
N ASN A 61 -6.87 -18.36 -11.17
CA ASN A 61 -8.12 -18.80 -10.58
C ASN A 61 -7.94 -19.98 -9.60
N THR A 62 -7.03 -20.90 -9.92
CA THR A 62 -6.80 -22.11 -9.12
C THR A 62 -5.78 -21.93 -7.99
N CYS A 63 -4.97 -20.86 -8.01
CA CYS A 63 -3.89 -20.63 -7.04
C CYS A 63 -4.05 -19.35 -6.20
N PHE A 64 -4.71 -18.31 -6.70
CA PHE A 64 -4.70 -16.97 -6.09
C PHE A 64 -6.09 -16.38 -5.87
N THR A 65 -7.15 -17.21 -5.89
CA THR A 65 -8.49 -16.80 -5.47
C THR A 65 -8.70 -17.10 -3.99
N ARG A 66 -9.70 -16.45 -3.38
CA ARG A 66 -10.15 -16.78 -2.02
C ARG A 66 -10.47 -18.27 -1.86
N GLU A 67 -11.13 -18.87 -2.84
CA GLU A 67 -11.43 -20.31 -2.81
C GLU A 67 -10.17 -21.17 -2.85
N ALA A 68 -9.18 -20.82 -3.69
CA ALA A 68 -7.89 -21.48 -3.74
C ALA A 68 -7.14 -21.39 -2.40
N HIS A 69 -7.08 -20.19 -1.82
CA HIS A 69 -6.42 -19.94 -0.55
C HIS A 69 -7.02 -20.77 0.60
N THR A 70 -8.36 -20.88 0.66
CA THR A 70 -9.06 -21.65 1.69
C THR A 70 -8.96 -23.17 1.50
N ARG A 71 -8.94 -23.66 0.26
CA ARG A 71 -9.11 -25.11 -0.02
C ARG A 71 -7.82 -25.83 -0.39
N VAL A 72 -6.83 -25.12 -0.92
CA VAL A 72 -5.62 -25.71 -1.50
C VAL A 72 -4.38 -25.21 -0.74
N PRO A 73 -3.63 -26.10 -0.07
CA PRO A 73 -2.42 -25.70 0.66
C PRO A 73 -1.40 -25.02 -0.24
N ALA A 74 -0.70 -24.01 0.29
CA ALA A 74 0.27 -23.21 -0.45
C ALA A 74 1.34 -24.04 -1.18
N GLY A 75 1.92 -25.03 -0.50
CA GLY A 75 2.89 -25.94 -1.11
C GLY A 75 2.33 -26.75 -2.29
N THR A 76 1.03 -27.05 -2.29
CA THR A 76 0.36 -27.71 -3.44
C THR A 76 0.18 -26.72 -4.59
N ARG A 77 -0.25 -25.49 -4.31
CA ARG A 77 -0.37 -24.42 -5.30
C ARG A 77 0.96 -24.09 -5.97
N GLN A 78 2.05 -24.10 -5.20
CA GLN A 78 3.41 -23.95 -5.75
C GLN A 78 3.73 -25.01 -6.81
N LEU A 79 3.46 -26.29 -6.50
CA LEU A 79 3.67 -27.39 -7.46
C LEU A 79 2.76 -27.27 -8.70
N MET A 80 1.54 -26.76 -8.53
CA MET A 80 0.62 -26.50 -9.65
C MET A 80 1.15 -25.42 -10.59
N ILE A 81 1.67 -24.31 -10.03
CA ILE A 81 2.29 -23.23 -10.82
C ILE A 81 3.52 -23.78 -11.57
N MET A 82 4.37 -24.56 -10.89
CA MET A 82 5.56 -25.17 -11.52
C MET A 82 5.20 -26.10 -12.68
N GLN A 83 4.12 -26.90 -12.60
CA GLN A 83 3.66 -27.70 -13.74
C GLN A 83 3.20 -26.84 -14.94
N ALA A 84 2.63 -25.67 -14.69
CA ALA A 84 2.28 -24.74 -15.76
C ALA A 84 3.54 -24.06 -16.37
N VAL A 85 4.57 -23.81 -15.55
CA VAL A 85 5.89 -23.36 -16.04
C VAL A 85 6.51 -24.43 -16.95
N ASP A 86 6.54 -25.69 -16.52
CA ASP A 86 7.09 -26.81 -17.30
C ASP A 86 6.37 -26.95 -18.65
N TYR A 87 5.03 -26.79 -18.66
CA TYR A 87 4.25 -26.77 -19.90
C TYR A 87 4.68 -25.63 -20.83
N CYS A 88 4.82 -24.40 -20.31
CA CYS A 88 5.25 -23.26 -21.11
C CYS A 88 6.66 -23.47 -21.71
N GLN A 89 7.57 -24.11 -20.97
CA GLN A 89 8.91 -24.43 -21.47
C GLN A 89 8.85 -25.45 -22.63
N GLN A 90 8.03 -26.50 -22.50
CA GLN A 90 7.83 -27.50 -23.56
C GLN A 90 7.23 -26.86 -24.83
N GLU A 91 6.22 -26.00 -24.68
CA GLU A 91 5.63 -25.30 -25.81
C GLU A 91 6.61 -24.28 -26.44
N GLN A 92 7.45 -23.63 -25.63
CA GLN A 92 8.50 -22.74 -26.14
C GLN A 92 9.50 -23.50 -27.02
N GLU A 93 9.95 -24.69 -26.61
CA GLU A 93 10.84 -25.55 -27.41
C GLU A 93 10.19 -25.98 -28.74
N ASN A 94 8.86 -26.15 -28.75
CA ASN A 94 8.09 -26.43 -29.95
C ASN A 94 7.93 -25.19 -30.84
N ASP A 95 7.68 -24.00 -30.27
CA ASP A 95 7.52 -22.73 -30.98
C ASP A 95 8.79 -22.28 -31.70
N PHE A 96 9.98 -22.52 -31.11
CA PHE A 96 11.27 -22.20 -31.73
C PHE A 96 11.49 -22.88 -33.09
N LYS A 97 10.76 -23.96 -33.36
CA LYS A 97 10.82 -24.67 -34.65
C LYS A 97 9.98 -23.98 -35.73
N PHE A 98 9.04 -23.09 -35.38
CA PHE A 98 8.00 -22.63 -36.32
C PHE A 98 7.73 -21.11 -36.34
N ASN A 99 8.09 -20.30 -35.33
CA ASN A 99 7.77 -18.85 -35.37
C ASN A 99 8.71 -17.97 -34.52
N LYS A 100 9.04 -16.74 -34.99
CA LYS A 100 10.01 -15.83 -34.33
C LYS A 100 9.45 -14.55 -33.68
N ASN A 101 8.19 -14.16 -33.86
CA ASN A 101 7.79 -12.74 -33.66
C ASN A 101 6.50 -12.43 -32.85
N GLU A 102 5.98 -13.31 -31.99
CA GLU A 102 4.84 -12.95 -31.12
C GLU A 102 5.05 -13.41 -29.68
N GLN A 103 4.31 -12.80 -28.74
CA GLN A 103 4.28 -13.09 -27.30
C GLN A 103 4.50 -14.59 -27.04
N THR A 104 5.71 -14.96 -26.66
CA THR A 104 6.11 -16.37 -26.68
C THR A 104 5.63 -17.05 -25.41
N TRP A 105 5.47 -18.37 -25.45
CA TRP A 105 5.31 -19.16 -24.23
C TRP A 105 6.41 -18.90 -23.19
N ALA A 106 7.57 -18.37 -23.61
CA ALA A 106 8.61 -17.89 -22.72
C ALA A 106 8.13 -16.77 -21.78
N GLN A 107 7.36 -15.81 -22.26
CA GLN A 107 6.86 -14.70 -21.44
C GLN A 107 5.83 -15.20 -20.42
N VAL A 108 4.93 -16.09 -20.84
CA VAL A 108 3.96 -16.75 -19.95
C VAL A 108 4.69 -17.55 -18.87
N GLY A 109 5.71 -18.33 -19.27
CA GLY A 109 6.53 -19.10 -18.34
C GLY A 109 7.31 -18.23 -17.35
N GLN A 110 7.83 -17.08 -17.79
CA GLN A 110 8.48 -16.10 -16.91
C GLN A 110 7.50 -15.52 -15.89
N GLU A 111 6.30 -15.16 -16.32
CA GLU A 111 5.26 -14.62 -15.43
C GLU A 111 4.80 -15.65 -14.39
N LEU A 112 4.57 -16.90 -14.81
CA LEU A 112 4.27 -18.00 -13.88
C LEU A 112 5.42 -18.29 -12.91
N THR A 113 6.67 -18.20 -13.39
CA THR A 113 7.86 -18.32 -12.52
C THR A 113 7.92 -17.20 -11.49
N ARG A 114 7.54 -15.98 -11.86
CA ARG A 114 7.41 -14.83 -10.96
C ARG A 114 6.36 -15.10 -9.88
N TRP A 115 5.19 -15.60 -10.26
CA TRP A 115 4.12 -15.96 -9.32
C TRP A 115 4.53 -17.07 -8.35
N ALA A 116 5.24 -18.10 -8.84
CA ALA A 116 5.78 -19.17 -8.01
C ALA A 116 6.76 -18.63 -6.96
N ARG A 117 7.72 -17.78 -7.37
CA ARG A 117 8.66 -17.16 -6.43
C ARG A 117 7.97 -16.25 -5.42
N PHE A 118 6.98 -15.47 -5.86
CA PHE A 118 6.17 -14.65 -4.98
C PHE A 118 5.49 -15.49 -3.90
N LEU A 119 4.82 -16.59 -4.29
CA LEU A 119 4.12 -17.46 -3.35
C LEU A 119 5.10 -18.13 -2.37
N GLU A 120 6.24 -18.61 -2.86
CA GLU A 120 7.31 -19.15 -2.01
C GLU A 120 7.82 -18.14 -0.99
N ASN A 121 8.11 -16.90 -1.42
CA ASN A 121 8.58 -15.84 -0.54
C ASN A 121 7.51 -15.42 0.49
N PHE A 122 6.24 -15.36 0.09
CA PHE A 122 5.12 -15.04 0.99
C PHE A 122 4.97 -16.07 2.12
N HIS A 123 5.23 -17.35 1.82
CA HIS A 123 5.21 -18.44 2.80
C HIS A 123 6.58 -18.70 3.46
N SER A 124 7.56 -17.81 3.25
CA SER A 124 8.87 -17.90 3.93
C SER A 124 8.76 -17.61 5.42
N THR A 125 9.67 -18.16 6.22
CA THR A 125 9.70 -17.94 7.68
C THR A 125 9.82 -16.47 8.06
N THR A 126 10.50 -15.66 7.23
CA THR A 126 10.63 -14.21 7.43
C THR A 126 9.28 -13.51 7.32
N ILE A 127 8.51 -13.79 6.26
CA ILE A 127 7.20 -13.14 6.06
C ILE A 127 6.18 -13.68 7.06
N GLN A 128 6.17 -14.98 7.34
CA GLN A 128 5.29 -15.57 8.36
C GLN A 128 5.56 -14.97 9.74
N GLY A 129 6.82 -14.72 10.09
CA GLY A 129 7.17 -14.00 11.32
C GLY A 129 6.63 -12.57 11.36
N ILE A 130 6.53 -11.87 10.22
CA ILE A 130 5.89 -10.54 10.18
C ILE A 130 4.38 -10.66 10.35
N ILE A 131 3.74 -11.64 9.70
CA ILE A 131 2.30 -11.89 9.80
C ILE A 131 1.91 -12.17 11.26
N GLU A 132 2.61 -13.09 11.91
CA GLU A 132 2.37 -13.51 13.31
C GLU A 132 2.54 -12.36 14.32
N ASN A 133 3.44 -11.42 14.04
CA ASN A 133 3.69 -10.26 14.90
C ASN A 133 2.91 -9.01 14.49
N SER A 134 2.07 -9.09 13.45
CA SER A 134 1.24 -7.98 13.00
C SER A 134 -0.10 -7.93 13.73
N HIS A 135 -0.65 -6.74 13.90
CA HIS A 135 -2.03 -6.55 14.38
C HIS A 135 -3.05 -6.50 13.24
N ALA A 136 -2.65 -6.93 12.03
CA ALA A 136 -3.48 -6.87 10.84
C ALA A 136 -4.52 -8.00 10.80
N THR A 137 -5.62 -7.76 10.09
CA THR A 137 -6.62 -8.80 9.83
C THR A 137 -6.09 -9.81 8.80
N GLU A 138 -6.55 -11.07 8.89
CA GLU A 138 -6.23 -12.10 7.89
C GLU A 138 -6.66 -11.71 6.47
N GLU A 139 -7.65 -10.81 6.35
CA GLU A 139 -8.13 -10.30 5.06
C GLU A 139 -7.05 -9.55 4.29
N ILE A 140 -6.29 -8.65 4.94
CA ILE A 140 -5.24 -7.88 4.27
C ILE A 140 -4.12 -8.80 3.78
N TRP A 141 -3.72 -9.77 4.61
CA TRP A 141 -2.72 -10.76 4.22
C TRP A 141 -3.21 -11.66 3.08
N SER A 142 -4.50 -11.99 3.07
CA SER A 142 -5.09 -12.72 1.96
C SER A 142 -5.10 -11.90 0.67
N GLU A 143 -5.37 -10.60 0.72
CA GLU A 143 -5.27 -9.71 -0.46
C GLU A 143 -3.85 -9.64 -1.01
N ILE A 144 -2.85 -9.56 -0.13
CA ILE A 144 -1.44 -9.61 -0.51
C ILE A 144 -1.16 -10.91 -1.25
N GLU A 145 -1.54 -12.07 -0.72
CA GLU A 145 -1.31 -13.34 -1.42
C GLU A 145 -2.07 -13.42 -2.76
N GLN A 146 -3.33 -13.00 -2.80
CA GLN A 146 -4.18 -13.01 -4.01
C GLN A 146 -3.65 -12.07 -5.10
N SER A 147 -2.82 -11.08 -4.75
CA SER A 147 -2.16 -10.19 -5.71
C SER A 147 -1.19 -10.89 -6.64
N HIS A 148 -0.74 -12.12 -6.33
CA HIS A 148 0.24 -12.89 -7.11
C HIS A 148 1.50 -12.09 -7.48
N GLY A 149 1.89 -11.12 -6.65
CA GLY A 149 3.05 -10.27 -6.90
C GLY A 149 2.75 -9.03 -7.76
N ASP A 150 1.50 -8.76 -8.12
CA ASP A 150 1.11 -7.55 -8.84
C ASP A 150 1.44 -6.30 -8.00
N THR A 151 2.23 -5.39 -8.57
CA THR A 151 2.80 -4.27 -7.81
C THR A 151 1.72 -3.30 -7.33
N ASP A 152 0.72 -3.00 -8.15
CA ASP A 152 -0.30 -2.02 -7.78
C ASP A 152 -1.26 -2.59 -6.72
N LYS A 153 -1.67 -3.85 -6.83
CA LYS A 153 -2.43 -4.55 -5.78
C LYS A 153 -1.64 -4.69 -4.48
N LEU A 154 -0.34 -4.95 -4.57
CA LEU A 154 0.52 -5.02 -3.38
C LEU A 154 0.67 -3.65 -2.72
N VAL A 155 0.88 -2.58 -3.50
CA VAL A 155 0.92 -1.21 -2.96
C VAL A 155 -0.38 -0.89 -2.23
N ASP A 156 -1.53 -1.25 -2.81
CA ASP A 156 -2.83 -1.05 -2.17
C ASP A 156 -2.97 -1.82 -0.85
N ALA A 157 -2.65 -3.11 -0.83
CA ALA A 157 -2.76 -3.91 0.39
C ALA A 157 -1.71 -3.53 1.46
N LEU A 158 -0.48 -3.19 1.07
CA LEU A 158 0.56 -2.70 1.98
C LEU A 158 0.20 -1.32 2.56
N SER A 159 -0.49 -0.47 1.80
CA SER A 159 -1.00 0.82 2.29
C SER A 159 -1.96 0.64 3.47
N ARG A 160 -2.81 -0.40 3.41
CA ARG A 160 -3.70 -0.79 4.51
C ARG A 160 -2.93 -1.29 5.72
N LEU A 161 -1.90 -2.11 5.54
CA LEU A 161 -1.06 -2.57 6.67
C LEU A 161 -0.40 -1.39 7.40
N VAL A 162 0.09 -0.40 6.67
CA VAL A 162 0.71 0.79 7.26
C VAL A 162 -0.32 1.64 8.01
N LEU A 163 -1.49 1.88 7.40
CA LEU A 163 -2.52 2.75 7.98
C LEU A 163 -3.26 2.06 9.14
N GLU A 164 -3.82 0.87 8.89
CA GLU A 164 -4.75 0.15 9.76
C GLU A 164 -4.04 -0.72 10.82
N ALA A 165 -2.87 -1.30 10.50
CA ALA A 165 -2.22 -2.33 11.33
C ALA A 165 -0.88 -1.91 11.97
N GLU A 166 -0.54 -0.61 11.92
CA GLU A 166 0.67 -0.03 12.50
C GLU A 166 1.99 -0.66 12.02
N LEU A 167 2.03 -1.17 10.78
CA LEU A 167 3.20 -1.87 10.26
C LEU A 167 4.45 -0.99 10.38
N ARG A 168 5.52 -1.52 10.99
CA ARG A 168 6.77 -0.79 11.24
C ARG A 168 7.63 -0.64 9.97
N PRO A 169 8.43 0.43 9.84
CA PRO A 169 9.33 0.66 8.70
C PRO A 169 10.23 -0.52 8.33
N ALA A 170 10.82 -1.19 9.32
CA ALA A 170 11.69 -2.36 9.08
C ALA A 170 10.91 -3.55 8.51
N ALA A 171 9.68 -3.79 9.01
CA ALA A 171 8.81 -4.83 8.50
C ALA A 171 8.31 -4.51 7.09
N LEU A 172 7.92 -3.26 6.83
CA LEU A 172 7.56 -2.81 5.48
C LEU A 172 8.72 -2.98 4.50
N SER A 173 9.93 -2.57 4.89
CA SER A 173 11.13 -2.72 4.04
C SER A 173 11.42 -4.18 3.71
N THR A 174 11.29 -5.06 4.70
CA THR A 174 11.42 -6.52 4.51
C THR A 174 10.34 -7.06 3.56
N LEU A 175 9.09 -6.64 3.70
CA LEU A 175 8.00 -7.04 2.81
C LEU A 175 8.25 -6.58 1.36
N LEU A 176 8.63 -5.31 1.16
CA LEU A 176 8.95 -4.77 -0.16
C LEU A 176 10.09 -5.56 -0.82
N GLN A 177 11.12 -5.92 -0.05
CA GLN A 177 12.27 -6.69 -0.54
C GLN A 177 11.91 -8.15 -0.85
N CYS A 178 11.32 -8.87 0.10
CA CYS A 178 11.01 -10.30 -0.03
C CYS A 178 9.91 -10.55 -1.06
N LEU A 179 8.92 -9.67 -1.19
CA LEU A 179 7.85 -9.80 -2.18
C LEU A 179 8.23 -9.16 -3.53
N HIS A 180 9.46 -8.64 -3.66
CA HIS A 180 9.98 -7.99 -4.86
C HIS A 180 9.08 -6.86 -5.40
N VAL A 181 8.50 -6.08 -4.48
CA VAL A 181 7.63 -4.97 -4.83
C VAL A 181 8.47 -3.80 -5.33
N GLN A 182 8.21 -3.34 -6.54
CA GLN A 182 8.91 -2.19 -7.14
C GLN A 182 8.34 -0.86 -6.63
N ALA A 183 8.31 -0.71 -5.30
CA ALA A 183 7.80 0.46 -4.61
C ALA A 183 8.71 0.82 -3.43
N THR A 184 8.71 2.10 -3.08
CA THR A 184 9.39 2.60 -1.89
C THR A 184 8.36 2.95 -0.81
N PRO A 185 8.76 3.12 0.46
CA PRO A 185 7.84 3.61 1.49
C PRO A 185 7.12 4.89 1.07
N GLN A 186 7.80 5.82 0.39
CA GLN A 186 7.18 7.06 -0.11
C GLN A 186 6.00 6.77 -1.05
N ARG A 187 6.15 5.81 -1.98
CA ARG A 187 5.06 5.42 -2.89
C ARG A 187 3.87 4.82 -2.14
N ILE A 188 4.11 4.07 -1.06
CA ILE A 188 3.03 3.55 -0.20
C ILE A 188 2.28 4.69 0.46
N PHE A 189 2.99 5.66 1.06
CA PHE A 189 2.34 6.82 1.70
C PHE A 189 1.61 7.72 0.70
N GLN A 190 2.17 7.90 -0.50
CA GLN A 190 1.49 8.60 -1.59
C GLN A 190 0.16 7.93 -1.94
N HIS A 191 0.16 6.60 -2.10
CA HIS A 191 -1.06 5.85 -2.37
C HIS A 191 -2.10 5.98 -1.25
N ILE A 192 -1.68 6.03 0.02
CA ILE A 192 -2.59 6.27 1.16
C ILE A 192 -3.30 7.62 1.00
N VAL A 193 -2.53 8.68 0.72
CA VAL A 193 -3.05 10.05 0.53
C VAL A 193 -4.09 10.08 -0.58
N ASP A 194 -3.80 9.43 -1.70
CA ASP A 194 -4.62 9.49 -2.91
C ASP A 194 -5.91 8.67 -2.80
N THR A 195 -5.91 7.57 -2.04
CA THR A 195 -6.99 6.56 -2.12
C THR A 195 -7.69 6.24 -0.81
N ARG A 196 -7.08 6.55 0.36
CA ARG A 196 -7.56 6.06 1.66
C ARG A 196 -8.02 7.15 2.62
N ILE A 197 -7.68 8.41 2.38
CA ILE A 197 -8.09 9.51 3.26
C ILE A 197 -9.52 9.94 2.96
N ASN A 198 -10.45 9.53 3.82
CA ASN A 198 -11.88 9.85 3.69
C ASN A 198 -12.43 10.59 4.92
N SER A 199 -11.69 10.60 6.03
CA SER A 199 -12.13 11.18 7.30
C SER A 199 -11.00 11.91 8.05
N ALA A 200 -11.39 12.70 9.05
CA ALA A 200 -10.47 13.36 9.98
C ALA A 200 -9.60 12.35 10.77
N ASP A 201 -10.15 11.17 11.07
CA ASP A 201 -9.44 10.10 11.79
C ASP A 201 -8.38 9.43 10.90
N ASP A 202 -8.68 9.24 9.61
CA ASP A 202 -7.73 8.68 8.64
C ASP A 202 -6.50 9.58 8.49
N ILE A 203 -6.73 10.89 8.30
CA ILE A 203 -5.63 11.83 8.14
C ILE A 203 -4.82 11.97 9.44
N GLN A 204 -5.48 11.96 10.61
CA GLN A 204 -4.79 11.93 11.89
C GLN A 204 -3.91 10.68 12.05
N THR A 205 -4.42 9.52 11.65
CA THR A 205 -3.67 8.26 11.68
C THR A 205 -2.47 8.35 10.73
N LEU A 206 -2.68 8.84 9.51
CA LEU A 206 -1.62 9.04 8.52
C LEU A 206 -0.51 9.96 9.04
N VAL A 207 -0.83 11.13 9.62
CA VAL A 207 0.16 12.04 10.22
C VAL A 207 0.96 11.33 11.32
N SER A 208 0.28 10.54 12.15
CA SER A 208 0.93 9.76 13.21
C SER A 208 1.91 8.74 12.63
N ARG A 209 1.52 8.04 11.55
CA ARG A 209 2.38 7.08 10.83
C ARG A 209 3.58 7.75 10.18
N LEU A 210 3.39 8.86 9.47
CA LEU A 210 4.47 9.63 8.85
C LEU A 210 5.51 10.06 9.89
N THR A 211 5.03 10.57 11.02
CA THR A 211 5.89 11.01 12.13
C THR A 211 6.70 9.86 12.71
N GLN A 212 6.05 8.70 12.91
CA GLN A 212 6.70 7.50 13.40
C GLN A 212 7.77 7.00 12.42
N TYR A 213 7.43 6.90 11.14
CA TYR A 213 8.35 6.47 10.09
C TYR A 213 9.55 7.40 9.96
N ASN A 214 9.33 8.71 10.09
CA ASN A 214 10.41 9.69 10.06
C ASN A 214 11.37 9.55 11.26
N LYS A 215 10.84 9.32 12.47
CA LYS A 215 11.66 9.07 13.68
C LYS A 215 12.53 7.82 13.53
N GLU A 216 12.06 6.83 12.78
CA GLU A 216 12.78 5.60 12.46
C GLU A 216 13.70 5.73 11.22
N GLY A 217 13.86 6.95 10.68
CA GLY A 217 14.86 7.28 9.65
C GLY A 217 14.33 7.37 8.22
N VAL A 218 13.03 7.19 7.98
CA VAL A 218 12.44 7.32 6.64
C VAL A 218 12.29 8.79 6.26
N LYS A 219 12.91 9.18 5.15
CA LYS A 219 12.80 10.53 4.58
C LYS A 219 11.63 10.59 3.60
N PHE A 220 10.79 11.60 3.77
CA PHE A 220 9.67 11.88 2.88
C PHE A 220 9.97 13.12 2.03
N PRO A 221 9.58 13.13 0.74
CA PRO A 221 9.74 14.29 -0.12
C PRO A 221 8.75 15.39 0.27
N ASP A 222 9.14 16.65 0.04
CA ASP A 222 8.32 17.81 0.41
C ASP A 222 7.00 17.83 -0.35
N GLU A 223 6.95 17.33 -1.60
CA GLU A 223 5.71 17.25 -2.38
C GLU A 223 4.66 16.36 -1.70
N LEU A 224 5.08 15.25 -1.08
CA LEU A 224 4.17 14.37 -0.34
C LEU A 224 3.70 15.07 0.94
N LEU A 225 4.60 15.74 1.66
CA LEU A 225 4.26 16.43 2.90
C LEU A 225 3.28 17.59 2.65
N ASP A 226 3.46 18.35 1.56
CA ASP A 226 2.53 19.41 1.14
C ASP A 226 1.15 18.84 0.80
N GLN A 227 1.07 17.71 0.09
CA GLN A 227 -0.22 17.06 -0.21
C GLN A 227 -0.92 16.55 1.05
N VAL A 228 -0.18 15.95 1.98
CA VAL A 228 -0.72 15.51 3.27
C VAL A 228 -1.22 16.71 4.07
N MET A 229 -0.49 17.83 4.05
CA MET A 229 -0.88 19.07 4.72
C MET A 229 -2.16 19.66 4.11
N GLN A 230 -2.27 19.69 2.78
CA GLN A 230 -3.51 20.09 2.11
C GLN A 230 -4.69 19.21 2.54
N LYS A 231 -4.51 17.87 2.55
CA LYS A 231 -5.54 16.94 3.02
C LYS A 231 -5.89 17.14 4.50
N ALA A 232 -4.90 17.44 5.34
CA ALA A 232 -5.10 17.74 6.76
C ALA A 232 -5.98 18.99 6.95
N THR A 233 -5.77 20.04 6.15
CA THR A 233 -6.63 21.22 6.15
C THR A 233 -8.04 20.90 5.63
N GLU A 234 -8.16 20.15 4.51
CA GLU A 234 -9.45 19.74 3.92
C GLU A 234 -10.32 18.95 4.90
N HIS A 235 -9.71 18.04 5.66
CA HIS A 235 -10.41 17.19 6.64
C HIS A 235 -10.45 17.80 8.06
N GLY A 236 -10.03 19.06 8.23
CA GLY A 236 -10.17 19.80 9.49
C GLY A 236 -9.28 19.29 10.64
N LEU A 237 -8.10 18.76 10.33
CA LEU A 237 -7.15 18.34 11.36
C LEU A 237 -6.76 19.55 12.23
N PRO A 238 -6.80 19.45 13.57
CA PRO A 238 -6.47 20.59 14.43
C PRO A 238 -5.06 21.13 14.18
N PRO A 239 -4.85 22.46 14.33
CA PRO A 239 -3.56 23.07 14.05
C PRO A 239 -2.41 22.34 14.75
N HIS A 240 -2.49 22.09 16.06
CA HIS A 240 -1.41 21.44 16.83
C HIS A 240 -0.96 20.06 16.30
N LYS A 241 -1.71 19.40 15.40
CA LYS A 241 -1.26 18.18 14.70
C LYS A 241 -0.66 18.47 13.32
N GLN A 242 -1.12 19.52 12.63
CA GLN A 242 -0.53 19.96 11.37
C GLN A 242 0.91 20.49 11.58
N ILE A 243 1.22 21.07 12.74
CA ILE A 243 2.60 21.51 13.06
C ILE A 243 3.61 20.37 13.03
N THR A 244 3.17 19.15 13.36
CA THR A 244 4.04 17.98 13.28
C THR A 244 4.46 17.74 11.84
N LEU A 245 3.57 17.91 10.86
CA LEU A 245 3.89 17.80 9.43
C LEU A 245 4.88 18.87 8.98
N LEU A 246 4.68 20.12 9.41
CA LEU A 246 5.62 21.21 9.10
C LEU A 246 7.02 20.89 9.61
N SER A 247 7.15 20.37 10.82
CA SER A 247 8.45 19.97 11.38
C SER A 247 9.16 18.86 10.59
N LEU A 248 8.43 18.04 9.84
CA LEU A 248 8.99 16.98 8.99
C LEU A 248 9.62 17.55 7.71
N SER A 249 9.03 18.60 7.13
CA SER A 249 9.55 19.28 5.92
C SER A 249 10.79 20.13 6.21
N GLN A 250 10.87 20.73 7.40
CA GLN A 250 11.80 21.83 7.70
C GLN A 250 13.20 21.42 8.17
N ARG A 251 13.49 20.13 8.37
CA ARG A 251 14.83 19.68 8.78
C ARG A 251 15.91 19.84 7.69
N THR A 252 15.52 20.31 6.51
CA THR A 252 16.41 20.52 5.35
C THR A 252 16.74 22.00 5.05
N VAL A 253 16.55 22.90 6.03
CA VAL A 253 16.72 24.37 5.97
C VAL A 253 15.42 25.07 5.55
N VAL A 254 14.96 26.05 6.34
CA VAL A 254 13.93 27.01 5.94
C VAL A 254 14.53 27.86 4.81
N GLN A 255 14.45 27.39 3.57
CA GLN A 255 15.15 28.02 2.44
C GLN A 255 14.31 29.14 1.82
N HIS A 256 12.99 29.18 2.01
CA HIS A 256 12.10 30.08 1.26
C HIS A 256 11.17 30.91 2.15
N SER A 257 10.91 32.16 1.74
CA SER A 257 9.98 33.09 2.40
C SER A 257 8.54 32.57 2.48
N GLY A 258 8.16 31.66 1.56
CA GLY A 258 6.86 30.98 1.59
C GLY A 258 6.68 30.04 2.78
N ASP A 259 7.76 29.44 3.27
CA ASP A 259 7.70 28.52 4.42
C ASP A 259 7.47 29.29 5.73
N LEU A 260 8.09 30.46 5.86
CA LEU A 260 7.87 31.39 6.98
C LEU A 260 6.43 31.89 7.04
N LEU A 261 5.82 32.19 5.89
CA LEU A 261 4.42 32.60 5.83
C LEU A 261 3.48 31.49 6.29
N LYS A 262 3.71 30.24 5.82
CA LYS A 262 2.97 29.06 6.30
C LYS A 262 3.13 28.87 7.81
N ILE A 263 4.36 29.01 8.35
CA ILE A 263 4.63 28.92 9.80
C ILE A 263 3.88 30.03 10.56
N ALA A 264 3.87 31.25 10.04
CA ALA A 264 3.18 32.39 10.65
C ALA A 264 1.67 32.16 10.71
N GLN A 265 1.04 31.80 9.58
CA GLN A 265 -0.38 31.44 9.50
C GLN A 265 -0.76 30.33 10.48
N PHE A 266 0.05 29.27 10.47
CA PHE A 266 -0.13 28.14 11.35
C PHE A 266 -0.06 28.54 12.84
N THR A 267 0.95 29.34 13.19
CA THR A 267 1.15 29.84 14.55
C THR A 267 -0.03 30.68 15.00
N LEU A 268 -0.58 31.54 14.13
CA LEU A 268 -1.78 32.31 14.44
C LEU A 268 -2.98 31.43 14.75
N ASP A 269 -3.23 30.44 13.88
CA ASP A 269 -4.38 29.54 14.05
C ASP A 269 -4.26 28.73 15.34
N LEU A 270 -3.06 28.25 15.67
CA LEU A 270 -2.80 27.54 16.92
C LEU A 270 -3.01 28.44 18.14
N LEU A 271 -2.45 29.65 18.16
CA LEU A 271 -2.59 30.58 19.27
C LEU A 271 -4.04 31.05 19.46
N ARG A 272 -4.77 31.29 18.37
CA ARG A 272 -6.20 31.66 18.40
C ARG A 272 -7.08 30.51 18.91
N THR A 273 -6.71 29.27 18.60
CA THR A 273 -7.42 28.08 19.05
C THR A 273 -7.22 27.82 20.55
N GLU A 274 -5.98 27.97 21.06
CA GLU A 274 -5.63 27.64 22.45
C GLU A 274 -5.83 28.81 23.44
N TRP A 275 -5.90 30.05 22.93
CA TRP A 275 -6.23 31.27 23.68
C TRP A 275 -7.41 32.05 23.05
N PRO A 276 -8.60 31.45 22.96
CA PRO A 276 -9.77 32.11 22.35
C PRO A 276 -10.24 33.35 23.12
N ASP A 277 -9.89 33.43 24.40
CA ASP A 277 -10.29 34.52 25.31
C ASP A 277 -9.33 35.72 25.26
N LEU A 278 -8.17 35.58 24.63
CA LEU A 278 -7.14 36.62 24.61
C LEU A 278 -7.30 37.52 23.38
N GLU A 279 -7.63 38.81 23.57
CA GLU A 279 -7.70 39.77 22.46
C GLU A 279 -6.38 39.88 21.69
N TYR A 280 -5.25 39.80 22.39
CA TYR A 280 -3.94 39.79 21.77
C TYR A 280 -3.74 38.64 20.77
N ALA A 281 -4.33 37.46 21.00
CA ALA A 281 -4.27 36.34 20.05
C ALA A 281 -5.13 36.61 18.80
N LYS A 282 -6.24 37.33 18.94
CA LYS A 282 -7.14 37.69 17.84
C LYS A 282 -6.54 38.78 16.96
N GLU A 283 -5.86 39.75 17.56
CA GLU A 283 -5.24 40.89 16.88
C GLU A 283 -3.88 40.57 16.25
N LEU A 284 -3.29 39.42 16.59
CA LEU A 284 -2.00 39.01 16.04
C LEU A 284 -2.08 38.82 14.52
N THR A 285 -1.11 39.36 13.79
CA THR A 285 -1.02 39.30 12.32
C THR A 285 0.17 38.46 11.86
N GLU A 286 0.13 38.01 10.60
CA GLU A 286 1.21 37.23 9.99
C GLU A 286 2.51 38.03 9.96
N ASP A 287 2.43 39.32 9.64
CA ASP A 287 3.57 40.24 9.56
C ASP A 287 4.39 40.29 10.87
N ALA A 288 3.70 40.26 12.02
CA ALA A 288 4.36 40.24 13.32
C ALA A 288 5.16 38.95 13.57
N LEU A 289 4.79 37.85 12.92
CA LEU A 289 5.46 36.55 13.06
C LEU A 289 6.52 36.31 11.98
N LEU A 290 6.57 37.11 10.92
CA LEU A 290 7.62 37.03 9.91
C LEU A 290 8.97 37.57 10.43
N GLU A 291 8.93 38.49 11.40
CA GLU A 291 10.14 39.08 12.01
C GLU A 291 10.60 38.28 13.25
N ASP A 292 11.91 38.13 13.45
CA ASP A 292 12.48 37.48 14.66
C ASP A 292 12.10 38.23 15.95
N ALA A 293 12.11 39.57 15.91
CA ALA A 293 11.75 40.40 17.04
C ALA A 293 10.28 40.19 17.46
N GLY A 294 9.38 40.14 16.49
CA GLY A 294 7.96 39.91 16.77
C GLY A 294 7.68 38.49 17.26
N ARG A 295 8.35 37.47 16.71
CA ARG A 295 8.29 36.08 17.25
C ARG A 295 8.74 36.03 18.71
N ARG A 296 9.85 36.68 19.08
CA ARG A 296 10.31 36.74 20.48
C ARG A 296 9.32 37.44 21.41
N GLU A 297 8.70 38.53 20.96
CA GLU A 297 7.69 39.25 21.74
C GLU A 297 6.47 38.37 21.99
N VAL A 298 5.95 37.72 20.94
CA VAL A 298 4.81 36.80 21.01
C VAL A 298 5.12 35.68 22.00
N LEU A 299 6.27 35.02 21.87
CA LEU A 299 6.67 33.95 22.79
C LEU A 299 6.74 34.44 24.24
N SER A 300 7.35 35.60 24.48
CA SER A 300 7.46 36.17 25.84
C SER A 300 6.08 36.43 26.46
N ARG A 301 5.14 37.00 25.70
CA ARG A 301 3.78 37.25 26.18
C ARG A 301 3.02 35.97 26.45
N PHE A 302 3.01 35.02 25.52
CA PHE A 302 2.26 33.77 25.70
C PHE A 302 2.89 32.86 26.77
N MET A 303 4.22 32.91 26.97
CA MET A 303 4.87 32.25 28.10
C MET A 303 4.35 32.75 29.45
N ALA A 304 4.13 34.06 29.59
CA ALA A 304 3.58 34.64 30.82
C ALA A 304 2.10 34.26 31.06
N LEU A 305 1.37 33.94 29.99
CA LEU A 305 -0.06 33.59 29.99
C LEU A 305 -0.31 32.07 29.98
N CYS A 306 0.75 31.26 30.08
CA CYS A 306 0.71 29.81 29.97
C CYS A 306 0.40 29.14 31.32
N ASP A 307 -0.89 28.91 31.58
CA ASP A 307 -1.41 28.36 32.82
C ASP A 307 -1.71 26.85 32.75
N THR A 308 -2.05 26.31 31.57
CA THR A 308 -2.38 24.89 31.37
C THR A 308 -1.27 24.11 30.67
N TRP A 309 -1.31 22.77 30.83
CA TRP A 309 -0.40 21.88 30.10
C TRP A 309 -0.60 21.94 28.59
N GLN A 310 -1.85 22.05 28.12
CA GLN A 310 -2.18 22.16 26.70
C GLN A 310 -1.55 23.41 26.07
N ARG A 311 -1.70 24.56 26.72
CA ARG A 311 -1.08 25.83 26.32
C ARG A 311 0.45 25.76 26.31
N LYS A 312 1.06 25.14 27.33
CA LYS A 312 2.52 24.91 27.37
C LYS A 312 2.99 24.03 26.23
N LYS A 313 2.24 22.97 25.91
CA LYS A 313 2.55 22.10 24.77
C LYS A 313 2.44 22.86 23.45
N ALA A 314 1.38 23.65 23.25
CA ALA A 314 1.22 24.48 22.05
C ALA A 314 2.41 25.41 21.82
N LEU A 315 2.93 26.05 22.87
CA LEU A 315 4.15 26.86 22.76
C LEU A 315 5.39 26.05 22.37
N VAL A 316 5.56 24.86 22.94
CA VAL A 316 6.66 23.97 22.55
C VAL A 316 6.54 23.56 21.10
N ASP A 317 5.34 23.24 20.64
CA ASP A 317 5.08 22.86 19.26
C ASP A 317 5.45 24.02 18.31
N VAL A 318 5.03 25.26 18.61
CA VAL A 318 5.41 26.49 17.87
C VAL A 318 6.93 26.64 17.79
N LEU A 319 7.62 26.49 18.92
CA LEU A 319 9.08 26.62 19.00
C LEU A 319 9.83 25.58 18.15
N VAL A 320 9.26 24.41 17.92
CA VAL A 320 9.86 23.37 17.06
C VAL A 320 9.89 23.80 15.59
N CYS A 321 8.98 24.69 15.18
CA CYS A 321 8.84 25.10 13.77
C CYS A 321 9.33 26.53 13.50
N TRP A 322 9.66 27.30 14.53
CA TRP A 322 10.28 28.60 14.34
C TRP A 322 11.78 28.44 14.06
N PRO A 323 12.34 29.15 13.06
CA PRO A 323 13.79 29.25 12.88
C PRO A 323 14.43 30.08 13.99
#